data_AF-A0A1E5UFT5-F1
#
_entry.id   AF-A0A1E5UFT5-F1
#
_cell.length_a   1.000
_cell.length_b   1.000
_cell.length_c   1.000
_cell.angle_alpha   90.00
_cell.angle_beta   90.00
_cell.angle_gamma   90.00
#
_symmetry.space_group_name_H-M   'P 1'
#
loop_
_entity.id
_entity.type
_entity.pdbx_description
1 polymer ?
#
loop_
_entity_poly.entity_id
_entity_poly.type
_entity_poly.pdbx_seq_one_letter_code
_entity_poly.pdbx_strand_id
1 'polypeptide(L)'
;MKNSLDKNAKWLLLFGILLTFLFPLLLPLLNKTGIGNFGVVGDAIGGITNPISQLIGSILLYLALKAQLSANGIVQNQIEKDNIKEEQQHKTEQIRTFYSFFQETIKNFSYEFSDANGKQLLYGKRAIKCFLNDLEQMKVDIHNTDDVLMYDGVRELLSILKSAEELFNRIDTISSKSQHILFYRNLLQHELLFNIFPYQDLDDDINIKTGKCTICADAHSYYPPIIFDKIKLLESKFI
;
A
#
# COMPACT_ATOMS: atom_id res chain seq x y z
N MET A 1 33.84 -17.13 -15.66
CA MET A 1 35.00 -16.35 -15.17
C MET A 1 35.11 -16.27 -13.64
N LYS A 2 34.00 -16.22 -12.88
CA LYS A 2 34.00 -16.15 -11.39
C LYS A 2 34.60 -17.39 -10.70
N ASN A 3 34.30 -18.59 -11.23
CA ASN A 3 34.67 -19.88 -10.63
C ASN A 3 36.18 -20.20 -10.61
N SER A 4 36.95 -19.72 -11.58
CA SER A 4 38.40 -19.99 -11.65
C SER A 4 39.19 -19.10 -10.70
N LEU A 5 38.72 -17.88 -10.45
CA LEU A 5 39.38 -16.92 -9.55
C LEU A 5 39.27 -17.39 -8.08
N ASP A 6 38.08 -17.84 -7.68
CA ASP A 6 37.82 -18.32 -6.31
C ASP A 6 38.58 -19.62 -5.99
N LYS A 7 38.68 -20.53 -6.97
CA LYS A 7 39.46 -21.78 -6.82
C LYS A 7 40.97 -21.50 -6.67
N ASN A 8 41.49 -20.55 -7.46
CA ASN A 8 42.91 -20.19 -7.41
C ASN A 8 43.24 -19.39 -6.13
N ALA A 9 42.34 -18.52 -5.67
CA ALA A 9 42.50 -17.79 -4.41
C ALA A 9 42.51 -18.74 -3.20
N LYS A 10 41.66 -19.77 -3.19
CA LYS A 10 41.63 -20.79 -2.13
C LYS A 10 42.93 -21.59 -2.05
N TRP A 11 43.48 -21.99 -3.19
CA TRP A 11 44.77 -22.69 -3.25
C TRP A 11 45.95 -21.79 -2.86
N LEU A 12 45.92 -20.52 -3.26
CA LEU A 12 46.94 -19.53 -2.89
C LEU A 12 46.94 -19.25 -1.38
N LEU A 13 45.76 -19.17 -0.75
CA LEU A 13 45.63 -19.05 0.70
C LEU A 13 46.14 -20.29 1.45
N LEU A 14 45.76 -21.49 1.00
CA LEU A 14 46.24 -22.75 1.58
C LEU A 14 47.76 -22.87 1.48
N PHE A 15 48.33 -22.54 0.31
CA PHE A 15 49.76 -22.55 0.09
C PHE A 15 50.48 -21.49 0.94
N GLY A 16 49.92 -20.29 1.05
CA GLY A 16 50.46 -19.22 1.88
C GLY A 16 50.48 -19.56 3.37
N ILE A 17 49.40 -20.15 3.90
CA ILE A 17 49.34 -20.64 5.28
C ILE A 17 50.36 -21.75 5.49
N LEU A 18 50.40 -22.74 4.60
CA LEU A 18 51.35 -23.85 4.65
C LEU A 18 52.80 -23.34 4.68
N LEU A 19 53.16 -22.44 3.77
CA LEU A 19 54.49 -21.87 3.65
C LEU A 19 54.86 -21.06 4.90
N THR A 20 53.93 -20.27 5.44
CA THR A 20 54.19 -19.43 6.63
C THR A 20 54.53 -20.25 7.87
N PHE A 21 53.93 -21.45 8.02
CA PHE A 21 54.20 -22.34 9.16
C PHE A 21 55.34 -23.34 8.90
N LEU A 22 55.44 -23.92 7.69
CA LEU A 22 56.46 -24.93 7.39
C LEU A 22 57.83 -24.32 7.07
N PHE A 23 57.89 -23.13 6.46
CA PHE A 23 59.16 -22.55 6.04
C PHE A 23 60.08 -22.19 7.22
N PRO A 24 59.61 -21.55 8.32
CA PRO A 24 60.41 -21.34 9.53
C PRO A 24 60.90 -22.65 10.17
N LEU A 25 60.12 -23.72 10.06
CA LEU A 25 60.44 -25.02 10.64
C LEU A 25 61.55 -25.75 9.86
N LEU A 26 61.66 -25.50 8.55
CA LEU A 26 62.64 -26.11 7.66
C LEU A 26 63.96 -25.33 7.59
N LEU A 27 63.95 -24.03 7.92
CA LEU A 27 65.13 -23.16 7.92
C LEU A 27 66.32 -23.73 8.73
N PRO A 28 66.16 -24.27 9.95
CA PRO A 28 67.25 -24.87 10.72
C PRO A 28 68.00 -26.02 10.01
N LEU A 29 67.37 -26.74 9.08
CA LEU A 29 68.04 -27.80 8.32
C LEU A 29 69.02 -27.24 7.26
N LEU A 30 68.79 -26.03 6.77
CA LEU A 30 69.65 -25.39 5.76
C LEU A 30 70.97 -24.82 6.32
N ASN A 31 71.19 -24.73 7.65
CA ASN A 31 72.49 -24.28 8.19
C ASN A 31 73.64 -25.18 7.73
N LYS A 32 73.34 -26.47 7.61
CA LYS A 32 74.35 -27.51 7.45
C LYS A 32 75.06 -27.44 6.10
N THR A 33 74.57 -26.61 5.17
CA THR A 33 75.11 -26.44 3.82
C THR A 33 76.00 -25.21 3.66
N GLY A 34 76.34 -24.48 4.74
CA GLY A 34 77.34 -23.40 4.71
C GLY A 34 76.86 -22.04 4.16
N ILE A 35 75.55 -21.85 4.05
CA ILE A 35 74.93 -20.63 3.51
C ILE A 35 74.77 -19.59 4.64
N GLY A 36 75.87 -19.01 5.12
CA GLY A 36 75.88 -17.85 6.04
C GLY A 36 75.21 -18.06 7.42
N ASN A 37 75.31 -17.04 8.29
CA ASN A 37 74.57 -17.04 9.56
C ASN A 37 73.06 -16.90 9.29
N PHE A 38 72.25 -17.74 9.94
CA PHE A 38 70.79 -17.77 9.78
C PHE A 38 70.10 -16.41 9.92
N GLY A 39 70.58 -15.57 10.82
CA GLY A 39 70.05 -14.21 11.00
C GLY A 39 70.16 -13.39 9.72
N VAL A 40 71.31 -13.43 9.04
CA VAL A 40 71.58 -12.62 7.84
C VAL A 40 70.75 -13.10 6.64
N VAL A 41 70.60 -14.41 6.47
CA VAL A 41 69.78 -14.99 5.38
C VAL A 41 68.30 -14.75 5.64
N GLY A 42 67.86 -14.93 6.89
CA GLY A 42 66.49 -14.64 7.31
C GLY A 42 66.13 -13.16 7.14
N ASP A 43 67.04 -12.25 7.51
CA ASP A 43 66.85 -10.81 7.37
C ASP A 43 66.81 -10.37 5.90
N ALA A 44 67.63 -10.96 5.03
CA ALA A 44 67.61 -10.68 3.59
C ALA A 44 66.32 -11.17 2.92
N ILE A 45 65.88 -12.40 3.22
CA ILE A 45 64.63 -12.96 2.70
C ILE A 45 63.44 -12.18 3.27
N GLY A 46 63.42 -11.89 4.57
CA GLY A 46 62.41 -11.08 5.24
C GLY A 46 62.33 -9.67 4.66
N GLY A 47 63.47 -9.02 4.44
CA GLY A 47 63.56 -7.67 3.85
C GLY A 47 62.96 -7.57 2.44
N ILE A 48 63.13 -8.61 1.61
CA ILE A 48 62.57 -8.66 0.25
C ILE A 48 61.09 -9.09 0.27
N THR A 49 60.74 -10.07 1.10
CA THR A 49 59.39 -10.65 1.11
C THR A 49 58.38 -9.76 1.83
N ASN A 50 58.81 -8.95 2.80
CA ASN A 50 57.91 -8.12 3.60
C ASN A 50 57.17 -7.04 2.76
N PRO A 51 57.84 -6.23 1.91
CA PRO A 51 57.14 -5.30 1.01
C PRO A 51 56.18 -5.99 0.03
N ILE A 52 56.57 -7.15 -0.50
CA ILE A 52 55.74 -7.94 -1.42
C ILE A 52 54.49 -8.47 -0.71
N SER A 53 54.65 -8.97 0.52
CA SER A 53 53.57 -9.51 1.34
C SER A 53 52.59 -8.39 1.75
N GLN A 54 53.12 -7.22 2.11
CA GLN A 54 52.30 -6.02 2.38
C GLN A 54 51.52 -5.57 1.15
N LEU A 55 52.14 -5.56 -0.03
CA LEU A 55 51.47 -5.23 -1.29
C LEU A 55 50.32 -6.22 -1.56
N ILE A 56 50.57 -7.52 -1.49
CA ILE A 56 49.56 -8.56 -1.69
C ILE A 56 48.43 -8.41 -0.66
N GLY A 57 48.78 -8.20 0.62
CA GLY A 57 47.80 -7.96 1.69
C GLY A 57 46.91 -6.74 1.42
N SER A 58 47.49 -5.63 0.97
CA SER A 58 46.73 -4.42 0.62
C SER A 58 45.81 -4.61 -0.57
N ILE A 59 46.23 -5.36 -1.60
CA ILE A 59 45.41 -5.70 -2.77
C ILE A 59 44.24 -6.58 -2.36
N LEU A 60 44.49 -7.61 -1.54
CA LEU A 60 43.44 -8.49 -1.02
C LEU A 60 42.43 -7.72 -0.15
N LEU A 61 42.92 -6.83 0.71
CA LEU A 61 42.06 -5.96 1.52
C LEU A 61 41.20 -5.05 0.64
N TYR A 62 41.78 -4.40 -0.38
CA TYR A 62 41.03 -3.59 -1.33
C TYR A 62 39.95 -4.39 -2.06
N LEU A 63 40.26 -5.60 -2.53
CA LEU A 63 39.28 -6.47 -3.19
C LEU A 63 38.15 -6.90 -2.24
N ALA A 64 38.48 -7.22 -0.99
CA ALA A 64 37.49 -7.55 0.04
C ALA A 64 36.56 -6.37 0.33
N LEU A 65 37.12 -5.17 0.53
CA LEU A 65 36.34 -3.94 0.74
C LEU A 65 35.45 -3.61 -0.46
N LYS A 66 35.95 -3.77 -1.68
CA LYS A 66 35.17 -3.58 -2.91
C LYS A 66 34.00 -4.57 -3.00
N ALA A 67 34.23 -5.85 -2.66
CA ALA A 67 33.18 -6.86 -2.62
C ALA A 67 32.12 -6.53 -1.54
N GLN A 68 32.55 -6.06 -0.37
CA GLN A 68 31.66 -5.64 0.72
C GLN A 68 30.78 -4.44 0.31
N LEU A 69 31.36 -3.42 -0.33
CA LEU A 69 30.58 -2.28 -0.85
C LEU A 69 29.54 -2.72 -1.88
N SER A 70 29.91 -3.64 -2.78
CA SER A 70 28.96 -4.20 -3.75
C SER A 70 27.84 -4.98 -3.07
N ALA A 71 28.13 -5.77 -2.04
CA ALA A 71 27.11 -6.51 -1.30
C ALA A 71 26.14 -5.55 -0.59
N ASN A 72 26.67 -4.50 0.04
CA ASN A 72 25.84 -3.48 0.70
C ASN A 72 24.91 -2.78 -0.29
N GLY A 73 25.40 -2.43 -1.50
CA GLY A 73 24.57 -1.84 -2.55
C GLY A 73 23.42 -2.76 -2.99
N ILE A 74 23.66 -4.08 -3.08
CA ILE A 74 22.61 -5.05 -3.40
C ILE A 74 21.57 -5.10 -2.29
N VAL A 75 22.01 -5.14 -1.02
CA VAL A 75 21.11 -5.17 0.15
C VAL A 75 20.27 -3.89 0.22
N GLN A 76 20.86 -2.72 0.03
CA GLN A 76 20.15 -1.44 0.01
C GLN A 76 19.09 -1.39 -1.09
N ASN A 77 19.44 -1.82 -2.30
CA ASN A 77 18.48 -1.88 -3.41
C ASN A 77 17.32 -2.85 -3.13
N GLN A 78 17.58 -3.95 -2.41
CA GLN A 78 16.53 -4.88 -2.01
C GLN A 78 15.59 -4.25 -0.98
N ILE A 79 16.15 -3.60 0.05
CA ILE A 79 15.38 -2.87 1.06
C ILE A 79 14.52 -1.77 0.43
N GLU A 80 15.07 -1.00 -0.51
CA GLU A 80 14.32 0.05 -1.20
C GLU A 80 13.15 -0.52 -1.99
N LYS A 81 13.37 -1.62 -2.74
CA LYS A 81 12.29 -2.31 -3.46
C LYS A 81 11.22 -2.86 -2.53
N ASP A 82 11.63 -3.42 -1.38
CA ASP A 82 10.70 -3.96 -0.39
C ASP A 82 9.89 -2.84 0.27
N ASN A 83 10.51 -1.71 0.60
CA ASN A 83 9.81 -0.52 1.13
C ASN A 83 8.78 0.02 0.15
N ILE A 84 9.11 0.13 -1.14
CA ILE A 84 8.17 0.57 -2.18
C ILE A 84 6.98 -0.39 -2.28
N LYS A 85 7.24 -1.70 -2.24
CA LYS A 85 6.20 -2.73 -2.26
C LYS A 85 5.32 -2.64 -1.01
N GLU A 86 5.92 -2.47 0.16
CA GLU A 86 5.20 -2.35 1.43
C GLU A 86 4.31 -1.10 1.43
N GLU A 87 4.82 0.04 0.96
CA GLU A 87 4.04 1.28 0.84
C GLU A 87 2.81 1.09 -0.08
N GLN A 88 2.97 0.39 -1.20
CA GLN A 88 1.86 0.06 -2.10
C GLN A 88 0.83 -0.88 -1.44
N GLN A 89 1.30 -1.85 -0.66
CA GLN A 89 0.42 -2.75 0.10
C GLN A 89 -0.36 -2.00 1.18
N HIS A 90 0.31 -1.14 1.96
CA HIS A 90 -0.33 -0.28 2.97
C HIS A 90 -1.41 0.60 2.37
N LYS A 91 -1.13 1.26 1.24
CA LYS A 91 -2.15 2.08 0.53
C LYS A 91 -3.37 1.26 0.14
N THR A 92 -3.17 0.05 -0.37
CA THR A 92 -4.26 -0.85 -0.76
C THR A 92 -5.07 -1.31 0.47
N GLU A 93 -4.39 -1.65 1.56
CA GLU A 93 -5.04 -2.12 2.80
C GLU A 93 -5.85 -1.00 3.48
N GLN A 94 -5.37 0.25 3.43
CA GLN A 94 -6.13 1.41 3.90
C GLN A 94 -7.45 1.58 3.14
N ILE A 95 -7.41 1.47 1.80
CA ILE A 95 -8.63 1.53 0.97
C ILE A 95 -9.56 0.36 1.30
N ARG A 96 -9.03 -0.85 1.43
CA ARG A 96 -9.82 -2.03 1.80
C ARG A 96 -10.50 -1.88 3.16
N THR A 97 -9.76 -1.41 4.15
CA THR A 97 -10.28 -1.21 5.52
C THR A 97 -11.40 -0.17 5.49
N PHE A 98 -11.18 0.95 4.82
CA PHE A 98 -12.17 2.01 4.74
C PHE A 98 -13.40 1.58 3.93
N TYR A 99 -13.22 0.85 2.84
CA TYR A 99 -14.33 0.27 2.08
C TYR A 99 -15.16 -0.71 2.93
N SER A 100 -14.51 -1.55 3.74
CA SER A 100 -15.20 -2.47 4.67
C SER A 100 -16.04 -1.69 5.68
N PHE A 101 -15.47 -0.63 6.27
CA PHE A 101 -16.19 0.26 7.20
C PHE A 101 -17.38 0.94 6.54
N PHE A 102 -17.23 1.41 5.30
CA PHE A 102 -18.31 2.00 4.52
C PHE A 102 -19.46 0.99 4.28
N GLN A 103 -19.13 -0.23 3.84
CA GLN A 103 -20.13 -1.29 3.65
C GLN A 103 -20.85 -1.66 4.95
N GLU A 104 -20.12 -1.71 6.06
CA GLU A 104 -20.70 -1.96 7.38
C GLU A 104 -21.65 -0.84 7.81
N THR A 105 -21.27 0.42 7.56
CA THR A 105 -22.13 1.58 7.83
C THR A 105 -23.44 1.50 7.03
N ILE A 106 -23.38 1.11 5.74
CA ILE A 106 -24.60 0.86 4.95
C ILE A 106 -25.44 -0.22 5.59
N LYS A 107 -24.85 -1.39 5.91
CA LYS A 107 -25.57 -2.54 6.46
C LYS A 107 -26.24 -2.23 7.80
N ASN A 108 -25.59 -1.42 8.62
CA ASN A 108 -26.06 -1.08 9.96
C ASN A 108 -27.05 0.09 9.98
N PHE A 109 -27.20 0.83 8.87
CA PHE A 109 -28.26 1.83 8.74
C PHE A 109 -29.61 1.17 9.04
N SER A 110 -30.35 1.74 9.98
CA SER A 110 -31.60 1.16 10.45
C SER A 110 -32.71 2.20 10.46
N TYR A 111 -33.94 1.74 10.19
CA TYR A 111 -35.10 2.61 10.13
C TYR A 111 -36.35 1.87 10.61
N GLU A 112 -37.10 2.49 11.53
CA GLU A 112 -38.35 1.95 12.04
C GLU A 112 -39.48 2.28 11.05
N PHE A 113 -39.92 1.28 10.31
CA PHE A 113 -41.05 1.38 9.40
C PHE A 113 -42.34 0.94 10.10
N SER A 114 -43.42 1.71 9.92
CA SER A 114 -44.73 1.39 10.49
C SER A 114 -45.74 1.13 9.37
N ASP A 115 -46.33 -0.06 9.35
CA ASP A 115 -47.43 -0.41 8.44
C ASP A 115 -48.68 -0.86 9.20
N ALA A 116 -49.70 -1.31 8.46
CA ALA A 116 -50.93 -1.84 9.04
C ALA A 116 -50.74 -3.09 9.92
N ASN A 117 -49.60 -3.79 9.79
CA ASN A 117 -49.24 -4.98 10.55
C ASN A 117 -48.39 -4.66 11.80
N GLY A 118 -47.97 -3.42 11.98
CA GLY A 118 -47.25 -2.94 13.16
C GLY A 118 -45.94 -2.24 12.81
N LYS A 119 -45.06 -2.13 13.80
CA LYS A 119 -43.73 -1.53 13.63
C LYS A 119 -42.69 -2.60 13.36
N GLN A 120 -41.90 -2.41 12.31
CA GLN A 120 -40.77 -3.27 11.96
C GLN A 120 -39.49 -2.44 11.82
N LEU A 121 -38.42 -2.90 12.48
CA LEU A 121 -37.09 -2.33 12.29
C LEU A 121 -36.43 -2.95 11.03
N LEU A 122 -36.15 -2.11 10.05
CA LEU A 122 -35.46 -2.49 8.81
C LEU A 122 -33.98 -2.15 8.92
N TYR A 123 -33.16 -2.79 8.08
CA TYR A 123 -31.71 -2.55 7.99
C TYR A 123 -31.23 -2.43 6.54
N GLY A 124 -30.07 -1.82 6.38
CA GLY A 124 -29.34 -1.78 5.11
C GLY A 124 -30.09 -1.03 4.01
N LYS A 125 -29.90 -1.50 2.76
CA LYS A 125 -30.59 -0.99 1.57
C LYS A 125 -32.10 -0.81 1.76
N ARG A 126 -32.77 -1.75 2.44
CA ARG A 126 -34.24 -1.68 2.62
C ARG A 126 -34.63 -0.55 3.55
N ALA A 127 -33.88 -0.36 4.65
CA ALA A 127 -34.08 0.77 5.55
C ALA A 127 -33.84 2.10 4.85
N ILE A 128 -32.75 2.22 4.07
CA ILE A 128 -32.45 3.43 3.28
C ILE A 128 -33.59 3.72 2.31
N LYS A 129 -34.07 2.72 1.56
CA LYS A 129 -35.20 2.88 0.62
C LYS A 129 -36.47 3.35 1.32
N CYS A 130 -36.86 2.70 2.42
CA CYS A 130 -38.06 3.08 3.18
C CYS A 130 -37.92 4.48 3.78
N PHE A 131 -36.77 4.80 4.36
CA PHE A 131 -36.48 6.12 4.90
C PHE A 131 -36.60 7.22 3.84
N LEU A 132 -35.99 7.02 2.67
CA LEU A 132 -36.06 7.97 1.55
C LEU A 132 -37.49 8.16 1.04
N ASN A 133 -38.27 7.08 0.93
CA ASN A 133 -39.68 7.16 0.54
C ASN A 133 -40.54 7.89 1.57
N ASP A 134 -40.30 7.64 2.86
CA ASP A 134 -41.03 8.32 3.93
C ASP A 134 -40.67 9.80 3.97
N LEU A 135 -39.39 10.17 3.77
CA LEU A 135 -38.98 11.57 3.64
C LEU A 135 -39.72 12.29 2.50
N GLU A 136 -39.91 11.66 1.35
CA GLU A 136 -40.69 12.22 0.22
C GLU A 136 -42.16 12.47 0.61
N GLN A 137 -42.71 11.67 1.52
CA GLN A 137 -44.10 11.77 1.98
C GLN A 137 -44.29 12.66 3.21
N MET A 138 -43.22 12.95 3.95
CA MET A 138 -43.27 13.80 5.12
C MET A 138 -43.52 15.26 4.73
N LYS A 139 -44.40 15.95 5.47
CA LYS A 139 -44.63 17.40 5.34
C LYS A 139 -43.52 18.21 6.03
N VAL A 140 -42.26 17.87 5.75
CA VAL A 140 -41.10 18.60 6.26
C VAL A 140 -40.71 19.63 5.20
N ASP A 141 -40.33 20.82 5.64
CA ASP A 141 -39.68 21.77 4.75
C ASP A 141 -38.28 21.24 4.40
N ILE A 142 -38.20 20.55 3.27
CA ILE A 142 -36.97 19.95 2.76
C ILE A 142 -35.91 21.00 2.37
N HIS A 143 -36.27 22.28 2.30
CA HIS A 143 -35.37 23.38 1.95
C HIS A 143 -34.70 24.02 3.17
N ASN A 144 -35.22 23.80 4.38
CA ASN A 144 -34.55 24.20 5.61
C ASN A 144 -33.55 23.13 6.04
N THR A 145 -32.25 23.41 5.85
CA THR A 145 -31.18 22.47 6.17
C THR A 145 -31.16 22.11 7.65
N ASP A 146 -31.45 23.04 8.56
CA ASP A 146 -31.42 22.78 10.00
C ASP A 146 -32.55 21.84 10.42
N ASP A 147 -33.76 22.02 9.87
CA ASP A 147 -34.92 21.17 10.15
C ASP A 147 -34.72 19.75 9.60
N VAL A 148 -34.18 19.64 8.39
CA VAL A 148 -33.87 18.35 7.76
C VAL A 148 -32.79 17.59 8.52
N LEU A 149 -31.78 18.29 9.05
CA LEU A 149 -30.71 17.68 9.86
C LEU A 149 -31.18 17.25 11.25
N MET A 150 -32.35 17.67 11.74
CA MET A 150 -32.91 17.14 12.98
C MET A 150 -33.28 15.65 12.89
N TYR A 151 -33.45 15.12 11.68
CA TYR A 151 -33.73 13.72 11.44
C TYR A 151 -32.42 12.91 11.44
N ASP A 152 -32.25 12.03 12.42
CA ASP A 152 -31.04 11.22 12.57
C ASP A 152 -30.72 10.39 11.30
N GLY A 153 -31.75 9.86 10.62
CA GLY A 153 -31.60 9.14 9.36
C GLY A 153 -30.98 9.99 8.24
N VAL A 154 -31.25 11.29 8.19
CA VAL A 154 -30.62 12.21 7.22
C VAL A 154 -29.13 12.33 7.54
N ARG A 155 -28.78 12.53 8.80
CA ARG A 155 -27.40 12.69 9.24
C ARG A 155 -26.58 11.43 8.98
N GLU A 156 -27.14 10.26 9.27
CA GLU A 156 -26.51 8.98 8.97
C GLU A 156 -26.32 8.78 7.47
N LEU A 157 -27.35 9.04 6.65
CA LEU A 157 -27.23 8.93 5.20
C LEU A 157 -26.19 9.90 4.62
N LEU A 158 -26.16 11.15 5.09
CA LEU A 158 -25.14 12.12 4.71
C LEU A 158 -23.73 11.67 5.11
N SER A 159 -23.59 11.03 6.27
CA SER A 159 -22.32 10.45 6.72
C SER A 159 -21.85 9.33 5.78
N ILE A 160 -22.77 8.47 5.34
CA ILE A 160 -22.49 7.42 4.35
C ILE A 160 -22.05 8.04 3.02
N LEU A 161 -22.80 9.02 2.49
CA LEU A 161 -22.47 9.70 1.24
C LEU A 161 -21.11 10.42 1.32
N LYS A 162 -20.81 11.07 2.45
CA LYS A 162 -19.51 11.71 2.69
C LYS A 162 -18.37 10.68 2.76
N SER A 163 -18.61 9.52 3.35
CA SER A 163 -17.63 8.43 3.38
C SER A 163 -17.33 7.89 1.98
N ALA A 164 -18.36 7.76 1.13
CA ALA A 164 -18.19 7.39 -0.26
C ALA A 164 -17.38 8.43 -1.06
N GLU A 165 -17.68 9.72 -0.86
CA GLU A 165 -16.95 10.83 -1.50
C GLU A 165 -15.45 10.79 -1.16
N GLU A 166 -15.13 10.62 0.12
CA GLU A 166 -13.75 10.53 0.59
C GLU A 166 -13.04 9.27 0.05
N LEU A 167 -13.74 8.14 -0.05
CA LEU A 167 -13.21 6.93 -0.68
C LEU A 167 -12.87 7.16 -2.15
N PHE A 168 -13.74 7.81 -2.94
CA PHE A 168 -13.43 8.18 -4.31
C PHE A 168 -12.20 9.08 -4.38
N ASN A 169 -12.15 10.14 -3.57
CA ASN A 169 -11.02 11.07 -3.57
C ASN A 169 -9.68 10.37 -3.28
N ARG A 170 -9.67 9.42 -2.33
CA ARG A 170 -8.49 8.62 -2.01
C ARG A 170 -8.11 7.67 -3.14
N ILE A 171 -9.09 6.98 -3.72
CA ILE A 171 -8.90 6.10 -4.88
C ILE A 171 -8.29 6.88 -6.05
N ASP A 172 -8.82 8.07 -6.34
CA ASP A 172 -8.37 8.93 -7.44
C ASP A 172 -6.98 9.52 -7.18
N THR A 173 -6.66 9.85 -5.92
CA THR A 173 -5.32 10.32 -5.53
C THR A 173 -4.26 9.23 -5.71
N ILE A 174 -4.60 7.97 -5.42
CA ILE A 174 -3.65 6.86 -5.51
C ILE A 174 -3.56 6.32 -6.95
N SER A 175 -4.60 6.48 -7.78
CA SER A 175 -4.71 5.77 -9.05
C SER A 175 -4.63 6.65 -10.30
N SER A 176 -3.67 6.28 -11.17
CA SER A 176 -3.91 6.26 -12.63
C SER A 176 -3.59 4.90 -13.29
N LYS A 177 -3.05 3.90 -12.57
CA LYS A 177 -2.55 2.64 -13.19
C LYS A 177 -2.74 1.33 -12.38
N SER A 178 -3.20 1.36 -11.13
CA SER A 178 -3.31 0.14 -10.31
C SER A 178 -4.67 -0.54 -10.49
N GLN A 179 -4.69 -1.71 -11.14
CA GLN A 179 -5.90 -2.51 -11.34
C GLN A 179 -6.60 -2.88 -10.01
N HIS A 180 -5.82 -3.13 -8.95
CA HIS A 180 -6.37 -3.44 -7.62
C HIS A 180 -7.13 -2.27 -6.99
N ILE A 181 -6.69 -1.04 -7.25
CA ILE A 181 -7.36 0.16 -6.73
C ILE A 181 -8.60 0.49 -7.57
N LEU A 182 -8.52 0.31 -8.89
CA LEU A 182 -9.66 0.44 -9.78
C LEU A 182 -10.79 -0.56 -9.45
N PHE A 183 -10.46 -1.75 -8.94
CA PHE A 183 -11.45 -2.69 -8.45
C PHE A 183 -12.32 -2.09 -7.32
N TYR A 184 -11.71 -1.39 -6.36
CA TYR A 184 -12.46 -0.71 -5.29
C TYR A 184 -13.29 0.46 -5.82
N ARG A 185 -12.86 1.15 -6.88
CA ARG A 185 -13.67 2.17 -7.56
C ARG A 185 -14.97 1.55 -8.09
N ASN A 186 -14.86 0.45 -8.83
CA ASN A 186 -16.02 -0.25 -9.40
C ASN A 186 -16.95 -0.80 -8.31
N LEU A 187 -16.38 -1.36 -7.23
CA LEU A 187 -17.16 -1.81 -6.09
C LEU A 187 -17.93 -0.66 -5.43
N LEU A 188 -17.27 0.48 -5.20
CA LEU A 188 -17.91 1.66 -4.61
C LEU A 188 -19.03 2.21 -5.49
N GLN A 189 -18.82 2.29 -6.81
CA GLN A 189 -19.86 2.66 -7.77
C GLN A 189 -21.05 1.70 -7.68
N HIS A 190 -20.80 0.40 -7.65
CA HIS A 190 -21.84 -0.60 -7.50
C HIS A 190 -22.59 -0.47 -6.16
N GLU A 191 -21.91 -0.29 -5.04
CA GLU A 191 -22.56 -0.10 -3.73
C GLU A 191 -23.48 1.14 -3.72
N LEU A 192 -23.01 2.26 -4.26
CA LEU A 192 -23.80 3.48 -4.35
C LEU A 192 -25.02 3.29 -5.22
N LEU A 193 -24.82 2.78 -6.44
CA LEU A 193 -25.90 2.48 -7.38
C LEU A 193 -26.91 1.53 -6.75
N PHE A 194 -26.46 0.43 -6.16
CA PHE A 194 -27.33 -0.68 -5.74
C PHE A 194 -27.92 -0.58 -4.34
N ASN A 195 -27.28 0.13 -3.42
CA ASN A 195 -27.71 0.14 -2.02
C ASN A 195 -28.16 1.50 -1.51
N ILE A 196 -27.77 2.60 -2.16
CA ILE A 196 -28.00 3.96 -1.66
C ILE A 196 -28.87 4.77 -2.61
N PHE A 197 -28.55 4.79 -3.90
CA PHE A 197 -29.25 5.62 -4.85
C PHE A 197 -30.71 5.13 -4.99
N PRO A 198 -31.67 6.07 -5.02
CA PRO A 198 -33.07 5.72 -5.11
C PRO A 198 -33.34 5.06 -6.46
N TYR A 199 -33.54 3.75 -6.46
CA TYR A 199 -33.98 3.00 -7.63
C TYR A 199 -35.34 3.53 -8.10
N GLN A 200 -35.41 3.94 -9.36
CA GLN A 200 -36.55 3.53 -10.17
C GLN A 200 -36.37 2.05 -10.49
N ASP A 201 -37.48 1.30 -10.53
CA ASP A 201 -37.47 -0.10 -10.91
C ASP A 201 -36.65 -0.30 -12.19
N LEU A 202 -36.09 -1.50 -12.39
CA LEU A 202 -35.04 -1.87 -13.36
C LEU A 202 -35.24 -1.45 -14.84
N ASP A 203 -36.31 -0.74 -15.18
CA ASP A 203 -36.63 -0.22 -16.50
C ASP A 203 -36.71 1.32 -16.47
N ASP A 204 -35.95 1.91 -17.38
CA ASP A 204 -35.88 3.32 -17.76
C ASP A 204 -35.06 4.26 -16.85
N ASP A 205 -33.78 4.36 -17.22
CA ASP A 205 -32.75 5.31 -16.77
C ASP A 205 -32.32 5.25 -15.30
N ILE A 206 -31.01 5.04 -15.08
CA ILE A 206 -30.30 5.13 -13.78
C ILE A 206 -30.29 6.59 -13.23
N ASN A 207 -31.21 7.44 -13.69
CA ASN A 207 -31.28 8.83 -13.27
C ASN A 207 -32.26 8.92 -12.10
N ILE A 208 -31.80 9.51 -11.00
CA ILE A 208 -32.69 10.02 -9.94
C ILE A 208 -33.81 10.79 -10.62
N LYS A 209 -35.07 10.53 -10.27
CA LYS A 209 -36.21 11.29 -10.79
C LYS A 209 -35.87 12.79 -10.73
N THR A 210 -35.99 13.49 -11.85
CA THR A 210 -35.75 14.94 -11.94
C THR A 210 -37.08 15.68 -12.02
N GLY A 211 -38.04 15.28 -11.19
CA GLY A 211 -39.30 16.00 -11.05
C GLY A 211 -39.02 17.39 -10.48
N LYS A 212 -39.65 18.42 -11.07
CA LYS A 212 -39.57 19.78 -10.54
C LYS A 212 -40.31 19.88 -9.21
N CYS A 213 -39.63 20.39 -8.19
CA CYS A 213 -40.22 20.68 -6.90
C CYS A 213 -41.31 21.75 -7.06
N THR A 214 -42.45 21.53 -6.41
CA THR A 214 -43.57 22.49 -6.43
C THR A 214 -43.28 23.79 -5.66
N ILE A 215 -42.28 23.78 -4.78
CA ILE A 215 -41.91 24.91 -3.91
C ILE A 215 -40.81 25.77 -4.54
N CYS A 216 -39.70 25.18 -4.99
CA CYS A 216 -38.55 25.93 -5.52
C CYS A 216 -38.37 25.81 -7.05
N ALA A 217 -39.20 25.02 -7.75
CA ALA A 217 -39.10 24.73 -9.17
C ALA A 217 -37.81 23.99 -9.63
N ASP A 218 -36.87 23.70 -8.73
CA ASP A 218 -35.67 22.91 -9.01
C ASP A 218 -35.98 21.42 -9.15
N ALA A 219 -35.18 20.72 -9.95
CA ALA A 219 -35.37 19.31 -10.26
C ALA A 219 -34.64 18.41 -9.25
N HIS A 220 -35.27 18.15 -8.10
CA HIS A 220 -34.74 17.27 -7.04
C HIS A 220 -35.72 16.23 -6.51
N SER A 221 -36.90 16.07 -7.13
CA SER A 221 -37.88 15.01 -6.82
C SER A 221 -38.20 14.81 -5.34
N TYR A 222 -38.40 15.92 -4.62
CA TYR A 222 -38.78 15.93 -3.21
C TYR A 222 -37.73 15.37 -2.24
N TYR A 223 -36.50 15.10 -2.71
CA TYR A 223 -35.37 14.87 -1.82
C TYR A 223 -34.89 16.19 -1.22
N PRO A 224 -34.42 16.20 0.04
CA PRO A 224 -33.69 17.34 0.56
C PRO A 224 -32.52 17.70 -0.36
N PRO A 225 -32.36 18.97 -0.78
CA PRO A 225 -31.30 19.39 -1.69
C PRO A 225 -29.91 18.94 -1.23
N ILE A 226 -29.65 18.98 0.09
CA ILE A 226 -28.37 18.54 0.68
C ILE A 226 -28.02 17.06 0.39
N ILE A 227 -29.03 16.18 0.28
CA ILE A 227 -28.83 14.78 -0.10
C ILE A 227 -28.71 14.68 -1.62
N PHE A 228 -29.62 15.33 -2.36
CA PHE A 228 -29.66 15.26 -3.81
C PHE A 228 -28.36 15.77 -4.46
N ASP A 229 -27.86 16.92 -4.02
CA ASP A 229 -26.62 17.52 -4.53
C ASP A 229 -25.41 16.60 -4.29
N LYS A 230 -25.37 15.94 -3.12
CA LYS A 230 -24.33 14.95 -2.82
C LYS A 230 -24.42 13.73 -3.70
N ILE A 231 -25.61 13.22 -3.98
CA ILE A 231 -25.78 12.08 -4.91
C ILE A 231 -25.30 12.50 -6.31
N LYS A 232 -25.71 13.67 -6.81
CA LYS A 232 -25.29 14.17 -8.12
C LYS A 232 -23.77 14.36 -8.22
N LEU A 233 -23.14 14.88 -7.15
CA LEU A 233 -21.69 14.97 -7.06
C LEU A 233 -21.03 13.59 -7.18
N LEU A 234 -21.56 12.58 -6.50
CA LEU A 234 -21.03 11.21 -6.56
C LEU A 234 -21.26 10.56 -7.92
N GLU A 235 -22.43 10.74 -8.55
CA GLU A 235 -22.71 10.29 -9.91
C GLU A 235 -21.71 10.88 -10.92
N SER A 236 -21.35 12.16 -10.78
CA SER A 236 -20.37 12.80 -11.67
C SER A 236 -18.98 12.15 -11.58
N LYS A 237 -18.66 11.49 -10.46
CA LYS A 237 -17.41 10.75 -10.26
C LYS A 237 -17.45 9.34 -10.86
N PHE A 238 -18.53 8.91 -11.49
CA PHE A 238 -18.61 7.58 -12.11
C PHE A 238 -17.96 7.53 -13.50
N ILE A 239 -17.76 8.71 -14.11
CA ILE A 239 -17.11 8.93 -15.40
C ILE A 239 -15.58 8.80 -15.27
#